data_AF-A0A7Y9NNM2-F1
#
_entry.id   AF-A0A7Y9NNM2-F1
#
_cell.length_a   1.000
_cell.length_b   1.000
_cell.length_c   1.000
_cell.angle_alpha   90.00
_cell.angle_beta   90.00
_cell.angle_gamma   90.00
#
_symmetry.space_group_name_H-M   'P 1'
#
loop_
_entity.id
_entity.type
_entity.pdbx_description
1 polymer ?
#
loop_
_entity_poly.entity_id
_entity_poly.type
_entity_poly.pdbx_seq_one_letter_code
_entity_poly.pdbx_strand_id
1 'polypeptide(L)'
;MKNLTAIALFVAAGIATAGSALAQDHKVTANVPFNFTVNGRTLPAGHYTIGNDSSSPRTLTISDREKGVAVMAITVPDYRASADNKLVFHRYAGQYFLSEIRTTNESMTCHLPTSKQEKWAKAQTQEASVRDNHDVLIALN
;
A
#
# COMPACT_ATOMS: atom_id res chain seq x y z
N MET A 1 58.76 16.25 47.82
CA MET A 1 57.86 15.23 47.25
C MET A 1 56.62 15.96 46.77
N LYS A 2 56.26 15.76 45.49
CA LYS A 2 55.29 16.55 44.72
C LYS A 2 53.90 15.92 44.80
N ASN A 3 52.84 16.72 44.98
CA ASN A 3 51.50 16.40 44.51
C ASN A 3 50.61 17.65 44.46
N LEU A 4 50.48 18.22 43.25
CA LEU A 4 49.47 19.22 42.88
C LEU A 4 48.11 18.53 42.79
N THR A 5 47.15 18.95 43.61
CA THR A 5 45.76 18.47 43.56
C THR A 5 44.98 19.29 42.53
N ALA A 6 44.78 18.71 41.35
CA ALA A 6 43.87 19.21 40.34
C ALA A 6 42.44 18.74 40.65
N ILE A 7 41.48 19.65 40.72
CA ILE A 7 40.04 19.31 40.78
C ILE A 7 39.46 19.66 39.41
N ALA A 8 39.32 18.65 38.56
CA ALA A 8 38.61 18.78 37.29
C ALA A 8 37.10 18.68 37.54
N LEU A 9 36.37 19.75 37.24
CA LEU A 9 34.90 19.78 37.25
C LEU A 9 34.37 18.99 36.06
N PHE A 10 33.73 17.86 36.32
CA PHE A 10 33.07 17.02 35.32
C PHE A 10 31.71 17.65 34.96
N VAL A 11 31.59 18.21 33.76
CA VAL A 11 30.30 18.68 33.21
C VAL A 11 29.63 17.50 32.51
N ALA A 12 28.62 16.90 33.15
CA ALA A 12 27.76 15.91 32.50
C ALA A 12 26.57 16.62 31.85
N ALA A 13 26.71 17.01 30.58
CA ALA A 13 25.57 17.42 29.76
C ALA A 13 24.86 16.16 29.25
N GLY A 14 23.70 15.84 29.84
CA GLY A 14 22.84 14.75 29.40
C GLY A 14 22.27 15.06 28.02
N ILE A 15 22.68 14.30 27.01
CA ILE A 15 22.08 14.35 25.67
C ILE A 15 20.71 13.67 25.77
N ALA A 16 19.64 14.47 25.75
CA ALA A 16 18.30 13.96 25.53
C ALA A 16 18.17 13.55 24.06
N THR A 17 18.37 12.27 23.75
CA THR A 17 17.99 11.73 22.46
C THR A 17 16.46 11.65 22.42
N ALA A 18 15.83 12.65 21.80
CA ALA A 18 14.47 12.52 21.33
C ALA A 18 14.46 11.39 20.29
N GLY A 19 14.12 10.18 20.74
CA GLY A 19 13.89 9.07 19.83
C GLY A 19 12.69 9.43 18.97
N SER A 20 12.92 9.75 17.71
CA SER A 20 11.87 9.74 16.70
C SER A 20 11.34 8.32 16.64
N ALA A 21 10.16 8.09 17.25
CA ALA A 21 9.37 6.91 16.95
C ALA A 21 8.98 7.02 15.48
N LEU A 22 9.78 6.41 14.60
CA LEU A 22 9.44 6.26 13.19
C LEU A 22 8.21 5.35 13.15
N ALA A 23 7.03 5.95 12.98
CA ALA A 23 5.86 5.21 12.53
C ALA A 23 6.27 4.49 11.24
N GLN A 24 6.30 3.16 11.27
CA GLN A 24 6.65 2.35 10.11
C GLN A 24 5.51 2.44 9.11
N ASP A 25 5.49 3.51 8.32
CA ASP A 25 4.63 3.63 7.16
C ASP A 25 5.04 2.55 6.15
N HIS A 26 4.21 1.54 6.00
CA HIS A 26 4.43 0.50 5.01
C HIS A 26 3.95 1.03 3.66
N LYS A 27 4.88 1.55 2.87
CA LYS A 27 4.63 2.14 1.55
C LYS A 27 5.37 1.36 0.47
N VAL A 28 4.67 1.05 -0.61
CA VAL A 28 5.20 0.43 -1.83
C VAL A 28 4.85 1.30 -3.03
N THR A 29 5.58 1.12 -4.12
CA THR A 29 5.31 1.86 -5.36
C THR A 29 4.98 0.92 -6.50
N ALA A 30 4.18 1.37 -7.46
CA ALA A 30 3.81 0.58 -8.64
C ALA A 30 3.56 1.48 -9.85
N ASN A 31 4.00 1.03 -11.02
CA ASN A 31 3.63 1.64 -12.28
C ASN A 31 2.47 0.85 -12.92
N VAL A 32 1.29 1.46 -13.00
CA VAL A 32 0.08 0.83 -13.55
C VAL A 32 -0.17 1.37 -14.96
N PRO A 33 -0.11 0.53 -16.02
CA PRO A 33 -0.14 1.00 -17.41
C PRO A 33 -1.55 1.23 -17.97
N PHE A 34 -2.60 1.14 -17.15
CA PHE A 34 -4.00 1.30 -17.55
C PHE A 34 -4.80 2.03 -16.48
N ASN A 35 -5.98 2.53 -16.86
CA ASN A 35 -6.93 3.10 -15.90
C ASN A 35 -7.52 1.97 -15.05
N PHE A 36 -7.63 2.19 -13.74
CA PHE A 36 -8.14 1.19 -12.81
C PHE A 36 -9.04 1.80 -11.75
N THR A 37 -9.97 1.01 -11.22
CA THR A 37 -10.95 1.44 -10.24
C THR A 37 -10.59 0.92 -8.86
N VAL A 38 -10.63 1.81 -7.86
CA VAL A 38 -10.54 1.46 -6.45
C VAL A 38 -11.65 2.18 -5.68
N ASN A 39 -12.39 1.44 -4.85
CA ASN A 39 -13.47 2.00 -4.04
C ASN A 39 -14.47 2.86 -4.87
N GLY A 40 -14.79 2.41 -6.08
CA GLY A 40 -15.70 3.11 -7.00
C GLY A 40 -15.12 4.37 -7.68
N ARG A 41 -13.84 4.66 -7.49
CA ARG A 41 -13.13 5.76 -8.18
C ARG A 41 -12.16 5.20 -9.22
N THR A 42 -12.29 5.68 -10.46
CA THR A 42 -11.35 5.37 -11.53
C THR A 42 -10.14 6.29 -11.45
N LEU A 43 -8.95 5.71 -11.36
CA LEU A 43 -7.66 6.38 -11.43
C LEU A 43 -7.03 6.15 -12.80
N PRO A 44 -6.30 7.13 -13.36
CA PRO A 44 -5.61 6.97 -14.64
C PRO A 44 -4.41 6.02 -14.54
N ALA A 45 -3.90 5.57 -15.69
CA ALA A 45 -2.57 4.94 -15.74
C ALA A 45 -1.51 5.87 -15.15
N GLY A 46 -0.56 5.34 -14.37
CA GLY A 46 0.45 6.17 -13.71
C GLY A 46 1.30 5.46 -12.66
N HIS A 47 2.12 6.25 -11.98
CA HIS A 47 3.00 5.81 -10.91
C HIS A 47 2.35 6.12 -9.55
N TYR A 48 1.99 5.07 -8.82
CA TYR A 48 1.25 5.18 -7.57
C TYR A 48 2.12 4.78 -6.39
N THR A 49 2.03 5.56 -5.31
CA THR A 49 2.44 5.17 -3.97
C THR A 49 1.24 4.57 -3.26
N ILE A 50 1.43 3.40 -2.66
CA ILE A 50 0.39 2.61 -2.04
C ILE A 50 0.85 2.25 -0.63
N GLY A 51 0.03 2.51 0.37
CA GLY A 51 0.42 2.17 1.75
C GLY A 51 -0.70 2.35 2.76
N ASN A 52 -0.45 1.84 3.95
CA ASN A 52 -1.30 2.01 5.13
C ASN A 52 -0.48 2.67 6.25
N ASP A 53 -1.17 3.43 7.10
CA ASP A 53 -0.57 3.91 8.35
C ASP A 53 -0.65 2.78 9.38
N SER A 54 0.41 2.59 10.14
CA SER A 54 0.45 1.79 11.37
C SER A 54 -0.74 2.00 12.32
N SER A 55 -1.26 3.23 12.40
CA SER A 55 -2.43 3.60 13.22
C SER A 55 -3.76 3.10 12.62
N SER A 56 -3.79 2.88 11.31
CA SER A 56 -4.97 2.53 10.52
C SER A 56 -4.65 1.42 9.51
N PRO A 57 -4.27 0.21 9.97
CA PRO A 57 -3.73 -0.82 9.10
C PRO A 57 -4.74 -1.36 8.06
N ARG A 58 -6.04 -1.15 8.29
CA ARG A 58 -7.14 -1.52 7.37
C ARG A 58 -7.48 -0.43 6.35
N THR A 59 -6.82 0.72 6.42
CA THR A 59 -7.07 1.83 5.53
C THR A 59 -5.89 1.97 4.59
N LEU A 60 -6.13 1.62 3.33
CA LEU A 60 -5.15 1.74 2.27
C LEU A 60 -5.29 3.10 1.59
N THR A 61 -4.18 3.80 1.43
CA THR A 61 -4.07 5.02 0.63
C THR A 61 -3.33 4.72 -0.65
N ILE A 62 -3.89 5.12 -1.78
CA ILE A 62 -3.29 5.05 -3.11
C ILE A 62 -3.22 6.47 -3.65
N SER A 63 -2.02 6.94 -3.97
CA SER A 63 -1.83 8.31 -4.43
C SER A 63 -0.77 8.45 -5.52
N ASP A 64 -0.97 9.45 -6.36
CA ASP A 64 0.01 9.96 -7.32
C ASP A 64 0.16 11.45 -7.02
N ARG A 65 1.30 11.82 -6.42
CA ARG A 65 1.57 13.20 -5.99
C ARG A 65 1.73 14.15 -7.17
N GLU A 66 2.27 13.68 -8.28
CA GLU A 66 2.50 14.49 -9.47
C GLU A 66 1.17 14.86 -10.13
N LYS A 67 0.19 13.95 -10.11
CA LYS A 67 -1.15 14.17 -10.66
C LYS A 67 -2.16 14.73 -9.65
N GLY A 68 -1.78 14.90 -8.39
CA GLY A 68 -2.69 15.35 -7.34
C GLY A 68 -3.83 14.37 -7.06
N VAL A 69 -3.62 13.07 -7.29
CA VAL A 69 -4.62 12.02 -7.14
C VAL A 69 -4.42 11.32 -5.80
N ALA A 70 -5.50 11.15 -5.02
CA ALA A 70 -5.49 10.33 -3.82
C ALA A 70 -6.85 9.65 -3.61
N VAL A 71 -6.83 8.36 -3.29
CA VAL A 71 -7.99 7.58 -2.88
C VAL A 71 -7.67 6.75 -1.65
N MET A 72 -8.67 6.60 -0.79
CA MET A 72 -8.61 5.72 0.37
C MET A 72 -9.61 4.59 0.19
N ALA A 73 -9.21 3.38 0.59
CA ALA A 73 -10.02 2.18 0.55
C ALA A 73 -9.89 1.41 1.86
N ILE A 74 -11.01 0.84 2.31
CA ILE A 74 -10.99 -0.10 3.43
C ILE A 74 -10.63 -1.47 2.88
N THR A 75 -9.70 -2.14 3.54
CA THR A 75 -9.18 -3.46 3.15
C THR A 75 -9.46 -4.50 4.22
N VAL A 76 -9.43 -5.77 3.79
CA VAL A 76 -9.47 -6.94 4.66
C VAL A 76 -8.06 -7.53 4.68
N PRO A 77 -7.35 -7.51 5.82
CA PRO A 77 -6.02 -8.09 5.93
C PRO A 77 -6.02 -9.58 5.55
N ASP A 78 -4.98 -10.02 4.87
CA ASP A 78 -4.70 -11.44 4.61
C ASP A 78 -3.26 -11.73 5.02
N TYR A 79 -3.12 -12.39 6.16
CA TYR A 79 -1.82 -12.68 6.78
C TYR A 79 -1.07 -13.84 6.12
N ARG A 80 -1.48 -14.27 4.93
CA ARG A 80 -0.73 -15.27 4.17
C ARG A 80 0.48 -14.61 3.53
N ALA A 81 1.67 -15.06 3.91
CA ALA A 81 2.90 -14.66 3.24
C ALA A 81 2.80 -14.95 1.74
N SER A 82 3.07 -13.93 0.92
CA SER A 82 3.20 -14.09 -0.52
C SER A 82 4.68 -14.24 -0.90
N ALA A 83 4.96 -15.08 -1.89
CA ALA A 83 6.32 -15.21 -2.44
C ALA A 83 6.74 -13.95 -3.22
N ASP A 84 5.78 -13.16 -3.72
CA ASP A 84 6.04 -12.02 -4.58
C ASP A 84 5.30 -10.76 -4.10
N ASN A 85 5.88 -9.61 -4.44
CA ASN A 85 5.25 -8.30 -4.26
C ASN A 85 4.48 -7.91 -5.55
N LYS A 86 3.15 -7.94 -5.51
CA LYS A 86 2.29 -7.64 -6.66
C LYS A 86 0.93 -7.07 -6.30
N LEU A 87 0.40 -6.24 -7.19
CA LEU A 87 -1.00 -5.85 -7.26
C LEU A 87 -1.77 -6.84 -8.13
N VAL A 88 -2.94 -7.25 -7.66
CA VAL A 88 -3.87 -8.12 -8.39
C VAL A 88 -5.08 -7.30 -8.79
N PHE A 89 -5.43 -7.36 -10.08
CA PHE A 89 -6.57 -6.67 -10.65
C PHE A 89 -7.55 -7.67 -11.24
N HIS A 90 -8.83 -7.53 -10.94
CA HIS A 90 -9.87 -8.18 -11.72
C HIS A 90 -10.13 -7.38 -12.99
N ARG A 91 -10.25 -8.06 -14.13
CA ARG A 91 -10.57 -7.47 -15.43
C ARG A 91 -11.96 -7.92 -15.92
N TYR A 92 -12.87 -6.98 -16.09
CA TYR A 92 -14.22 -7.25 -16.60
C TYR A 92 -14.54 -6.29 -17.75
N ALA A 93 -14.89 -6.82 -18.92
CA ALA A 93 -15.22 -6.02 -20.11
C ALA A 93 -14.22 -4.86 -20.41
N GLY A 94 -12.92 -5.09 -20.19
CA GLY A 94 -11.87 -4.09 -20.40
C GLY A 94 -11.69 -3.06 -19.27
N GLN A 95 -12.45 -3.17 -18.19
CA GLN A 95 -12.27 -2.38 -16.96
C GLN A 95 -11.43 -3.16 -15.94
N TYR A 96 -10.56 -2.47 -15.22
CA TYR A 96 -9.66 -3.04 -14.23
C TYR A 96 -10.05 -2.58 -12.82
N PHE A 97 -10.10 -3.50 -11.87
CA PHE A 97 -10.47 -3.24 -10.49
C PHE A 97 -9.37 -3.80 -9.59
N LEU A 98 -8.76 -2.96 -8.74
CA LEU A 98 -7.77 -3.46 -7.79
C LEU A 98 -8.48 -4.35 -6.76
N SER A 99 -8.11 -5.62 -6.72
CA SER A 99 -8.73 -6.62 -5.86
C SER A 99 -7.85 -7.03 -4.70
N GLU A 100 -6.53 -7.14 -4.92
CA GLU A 100 -5.61 -7.55 -3.87
C GLU A 100 -4.26 -6.84 -3.96
N ILE A 101 -3.62 -6.73 -2.81
CA ILE A 101 -2.21 -6.42 -2.67
C ILE A 101 -1.55 -7.61 -2.01
N ARG A 102 -0.56 -8.19 -2.69
CA ARG A 102 0.24 -9.29 -2.18
C ARG A 102 1.64 -8.80 -1.95
N THR A 103 2.15 -8.96 -0.74
CA THR A 103 3.54 -8.62 -0.43
C THR A 103 4.18 -9.69 0.43
N THR A 104 5.51 -9.68 0.49
CA THR A 104 6.29 -10.48 1.43
C THR A 104 6.14 -10.00 2.87
N ASN A 105 5.63 -8.78 3.08
CA ASN A 105 5.24 -8.27 4.39
C ASN A 105 3.76 -8.56 4.66
N GLU A 106 3.47 -9.49 5.56
CA GLU A 106 2.11 -9.87 5.93
C GLU A 106 1.22 -8.69 6.37
N SER A 107 1.82 -7.60 6.86
CA SER A 107 1.10 -6.41 7.33
C SER A 107 0.50 -5.56 6.18
N MET A 108 0.99 -5.74 4.95
CA MET A 108 0.47 -5.05 3.75
C MET A 108 -0.37 -5.96 2.85
N THR A 109 -0.33 -7.26 3.07
CA THR A 109 -1.12 -8.20 2.26
C THR A 109 -2.60 -8.07 2.62
N CYS A 110 -3.43 -7.73 1.64
CA CYS A 110 -4.84 -7.44 1.88
C CYS A 110 -5.70 -7.57 0.63
N HIS A 111 -7.00 -7.74 0.86
CA HIS A 111 -8.05 -7.77 -0.16
C HIS A 111 -8.89 -6.50 -0.10
N LEU A 112 -9.32 -6.02 -1.25
CA LEU A 112 -10.26 -4.92 -1.38
C LEU A 112 -11.67 -5.51 -1.59
N PRO A 113 -12.67 -5.02 -0.84
CA PRO A 113 -14.05 -5.43 -1.07
C PRO A 113 -14.51 -5.08 -2.48
N THR A 114 -15.18 -6.04 -3.13
CA THR A 114 -15.76 -5.85 -4.46
C THR A 114 -16.74 -4.68 -4.47
N SER A 115 -16.43 -3.65 -5.26
CA SER A 115 -17.28 -2.46 -5.38
C SER A 115 -18.59 -2.76 -6.13
N LYS A 116 -19.61 -1.91 -5.96
CA LYS A 116 -20.88 -2.04 -6.71
C LYS A 116 -20.65 -2.03 -8.22
N GLN A 117 -19.75 -1.16 -8.69
CA GLN A 117 -19.36 -1.05 -10.09
C GLN A 117 -18.73 -2.34 -10.61
N GLU A 118 -17.84 -2.95 -9.82
CA GLU A 118 -17.20 -4.22 -10.17
C GLU A 118 -18.22 -5.37 -10.27
N LYS A 119 -19.18 -5.44 -9.35
CA LYS A 119 -20.25 -6.46 -9.41
C LYS A 119 -21.06 -6.37 -10.70
N TRP A 120 -21.40 -5.16 -11.13
CA TRP A 120 -22.12 -4.94 -12.38
C TRP A 120 -21.27 -5.30 -13.60
N ALA A 121 -20.01 -4.88 -13.62
CA ALA A 121 -19.09 -5.23 -14.71
C ALA A 121 -18.90 -6.75 -14.83
N LYS A 122 -18.78 -7.44 -13.68
CA LYS A 122 -18.71 -8.91 -13.62
C LYS A 122 -19.95 -9.59 -14.17
N ALA A 123 -21.15 -9.12 -13.77
CA ALA A 123 -22.42 -9.66 -14.26
C ALA A 123 -22.54 -9.52 -15.79
N GLN A 124 -22.25 -8.33 -16.32
CA GLN A 124 -22.26 -8.08 -17.77
C GLN A 124 -21.24 -8.95 -18.53
N THR A 125 -20.06 -9.20 -17.93
CA THR A 125 -19.02 -10.02 -18.56
C THR A 125 -19.38 -11.51 -18.54
N GLN A 126 -20.00 -12.00 -17.46
CA GLN A 126 -20.46 -13.40 -17.35
C GLN A 126 -21.61 -13.71 -18.30
N GLU A 127 -22.50 -12.75 -18.55
CA GLU A 127 -23.55 -12.88 -19.57
C GLU A 127 -22.97 -12.92 -20.99
N ALA A 128 -21.82 -12.28 -21.23
CA ALA A 128 -21.19 -12.18 -22.54
C ALA A 128 -20.10 -13.24 -22.83
N SER A 129 -19.56 -13.92 -21.82
CA SER A 129 -18.43 -14.84 -22.03
C SER A 129 -18.34 -15.95 -20.97
N VAL A 130 -18.40 -17.20 -21.44
CA VAL A 130 -18.13 -18.41 -20.67
C VAL A 130 -16.64 -18.71 -20.81
N ARG A 131 -15.90 -18.61 -19.70
CA ARG A 131 -14.47 -18.96 -19.53
C ARG A 131 -13.47 -17.91 -20.02
N ASP A 132 -13.07 -17.01 -19.15
CA ASP A 132 -11.67 -16.60 -19.12
C ASP A 132 -11.23 -16.25 -17.70
N ASN A 133 -9.98 -16.54 -17.37
CA ASN A 133 -9.41 -16.25 -16.05
C ASN A 133 -8.98 -14.76 -16.06
N HIS A 134 -9.66 -13.94 -15.25
CA HIS A 134 -9.71 -12.48 -15.45
C HIS A 134 -8.69 -11.66 -14.66
N ASP A 135 -7.68 -12.30 -14.05
CA ASP A 135 -6.78 -11.61 -13.15
C ASP A 135 -5.55 -11.07 -13.87
N VAL A 136 -5.26 -9.79 -13.66
CA VAL A 136 -4.05 -9.11 -14.17
C VAL A 136 -3.14 -8.78 -13.00
N LEU A 137 -1.88 -9.16 -13.13
CA LEU A 137 -0.87 -9.01 -12.08
C LEU A 137 0.14 -7.94 -12.47
N ILE A 138 0.44 -7.02 -11.55
CA ILE A 138 1.45 -5.97 -11.71
C ILE A 138 2.45 -6.05 -10.56
N ALA A 139 3.74 -6.03 -10.86
CA ALA A 139 4.78 -6.06 -9.83
C ALA A 139 4.83 -4.74 -9.05
N LEU A 140 5.18 -4.84 -7.77
CA LEU A 140 5.56 -3.69 -6.95
C LEU A 140 7.06 -3.40 -7.14
N ASN A 141 7.42 -2.11 -7.12
CA ASN A 141 8.80 -1.61 -7.17
C ASN A 141 9.35 -1.38 -5.76
#